data_AF-A0A4S4MQK8-F1
#
_entry.id   AF-A0A4S4MQK8-F1
#
_cell.length_a   1.000
_cell.length_b   1.000
_cell.length_c   1.000
_cell.angle_alpha   90.00
_cell.angle_beta   90.00
_cell.angle_gamma   90.00
#
_symmetry.space_group_name_H-M   'P 1'
#
loop_
_entity.id
_entity.type
_entity.pdbx_description
1 polymer ?
#
loop_
_entity_poly.entity_id
_entity_poly.type
_entity_poly.pdbx_seq_one_letter_code
_entity_poly.pdbx_strand_id
1 'polypeptide(L)'
;MPSVDSTIRPAECSVDIGVQSSSDYRLALEYLTVTAKYRRVGICSLMVQKLLESDRFGPADFLVANELLEHDPETNLSEKEQRISQIAFLHRNHFRRIGRTSCMICSFDSNHPSRHLSPDNEPGSNETLYLVGAPDKSEQLFLMKILHAEMVTSESEMHTLHNAIRHYTLKGALKDRQMKPIDVSIRECCSRNPAKLHEQDHRGLTPLHTAAMYSDLLSVKTLLELGAREDLTKRDNTDGMTPYEFIAEIMGRQRRQEEMRHGRWSGHPDQSLEIAWTFEKAQNENVGTFQEYITKRKWGCTCGACIDGWMSPRMRFRIACQGASLHDMMSLSRPSFHPGRATEMDLVNGIGLDYMPARIRKDITRELWESYRDVVQVIYLICCTEDPSMVPTPLIALQSANVMGNPRPYIEQGAKTEYAVDLVVSGAKNESKLVDNEFDDSMADPIMGEAHDKWVALPKCENELDFVMVRTALNILHHPLYLPSNLEEALRFGTSQSLDAGRSGDVVRGIADFDEAFEYGHQ
;
A
#
# COMPACT_ATOMS: atom_id res chain seq x y z
N MET A 1 49.58 15.33 -21.72
CA MET A 1 48.56 15.56 -22.76
C MET A 1 49.19 15.30 -24.13
N PRO A 2 48.67 14.33 -24.88
CA PRO A 2 48.60 14.40 -26.34
C PRO A 2 47.15 14.68 -26.77
N SER A 3 47.00 15.40 -27.89
CA SER A 3 45.74 15.86 -28.49
C SER A 3 44.83 14.70 -28.89
N VAL A 4 43.59 14.71 -28.41
CA VAL A 4 42.54 13.78 -28.85
C VAL A 4 41.82 14.38 -30.05
N ASP A 5 41.82 13.59 -31.12
CA ASP A 5 41.24 13.84 -32.42
C ASP A 5 39.71 13.99 -32.34
N SER A 6 39.15 15.00 -33.03
CA SER A 6 37.77 15.48 -32.86
C SER A 6 36.76 14.79 -33.79
N THR A 7 36.90 13.49 -34.04
CA THR A 7 35.93 12.73 -34.85
C THR A 7 35.60 11.40 -34.21
N ILE A 8 34.78 11.44 -33.15
CA ILE A 8 34.05 10.27 -32.65
C ILE A 8 32.59 10.46 -33.05
N ARG A 9 32.06 9.53 -33.85
CA ARG A 9 30.62 9.47 -34.19
C ARG A 9 29.83 9.10 -32.93
N PRO A 10 28.63 9.66 -32.68
CA PRO A 10 27.85 9.42 -31.45
C PRO A 10 27.42 7.96 -31.20
N ALA A 11 27.60 7.06 -32.17
CA ALA A 11 27.15 5.67 -32.09
C ALA A 11 28.21 4.67 -31.58
N GLU A 12 29.43 5.10 -31.26
CA GLU A 12 30.52 4.19 -30.85
C GLU A 12 31.02 4.41 -29.40
N CYS A 13 30.30 5.22 -28.63
CA CYS A 13 30.65 5.56 -27.26
C CYS A 13 29.35 5.73 -26.46
N SER A 14 28.76 4.64 -25.98
CA SER A 14 27.65 4.73 -25.01
C SER A 14 28.25 4.76 -23.61
N VAL A 15 28.17 5.94 -23.00
CA VAL A 15 28.29 6.06 -21.55
C VAL A 15 27.01 6.71 -21.08
N ASP A 16 26.08 5.88 -20.65
CA ASP A 16 24.75 6.32 -20.27
C ASP A 16 24.61 6.29 -18.74
N ILE A 17 24.12 7.39 -18.19
CA ILE A 17 23.74 7.52 -16.78
C ILE A 17 22.24 7.80 -16.74
N GLY A 18 21.49 6.84 -16.21
CA GLY A 18 20.08 7.02 -15.88
C GLY A 18 19.95 7.64 -14.50
N VAL A 19 19.17 8.72 -14.40
CA VAL A 19 18.87 9.36 -13.12
C VAL A 19 17.37 9.58 -12.99
N GLN A 20 16.77 9.04 -11.93
CA GLN A 20 15.36 9.23 -11.61
C GLN A 20 15.21 10.21 -10.43
N SER A 21 14.25 11.13 -10.55
CA SER A 21 13.80 12.02 -9.47
C SER A 21 12.45 11.52 -8.96
N SER A 22 12.31 11.26 -7.66
CA SER A 22 11.01 10.97 -7.02
C SER A 22 10.71 12.00 -5.92
N SER A 23 9.45 12.06 -5.47
CA SER A 23 9.04 12.91 -4.34
C SER A 23 9.72 12.54 -3.02
N ASP A 24 10.25 11.32 -2.92
CA ASP A 24 10.74 10.72 -1.69
C ASP A 24 12.28 10.62 -1.65
N TYR A 25 12.92 10.56 -2.84
CA TYR A 25 14.38 10.60 -3.02
C TYR A 25 14.72 11.55 -4.17
N ARG A 26 15.47 12.61 -3.90
CA ARG A 26 15.75 13.66 -4.89
C ARG A 26 16.59 13.16 -6.08
N LEU A 27 17.37 12.08 -5.96
CA LEU A 27 18.19 11.55 -7.06
C LEU A 27 18.62 10.09 -6.87
N ALA A 28 18.31 9.21 -7.84
CA ALA A 28 18.78 7.82 -7.87
C ALA A 28 19.57 7.50 -9.14
N LEU A 29 20.74 6.85 -9.00
CA LEU A 29 21.55 6.31 -10.09
C LEU A 29 20.98 4.96 -10.52
N GLU A 30 20.32 4.91 -11.68
CA GLU A 30 19.63 3.70 -12.16
C GLU A 30 20.60 2.72 -12.85
N TYR A 31 21.40 3.22 -13.76
CA TYR A 31 22.37 2.43 -14.50
C TYR A 31 23.60 3.27 -14.84
N LEU A 32 24.73 2.59 -14.99
CA LEU A 32 25.98 3.19 -15.44
C LEU A 32 26.69 2.20 -16.36
N THR A 33 26.56 2.40 -17.66
CA THR A 33 27.13 1.51 -18.68
C THR A 33 28.37 2.16 -19.30
N VAL A 34 29.41 1.36 -19.54
CA VAL A 34 30.59 1.80 -20.28
C VAL A 34 30.99 0.70 -21.26
N THR A 35 31.09 1.09 -22.53
CA THR A 35 31.59 0.21 -23.60
C THR A 35 32.93 -0.41 -23.21
N ALA A 36 33.11 -1.70 -23.48
CA ALA A 36 34.28 -2.48 -23.03
C ALA A 36 35.64 -1.80 -23.28
N LYS A 37 35.80 -1.13 -24.44
CA LYS A 37 37.03 -0.42 -24.83
C LYS A 37 37.42 0.76 -23.93
N TYR A 38 36.50 1.27 -23.12
CA TYR A 38 36.69 2.41 -22.22
C TYR A 38 36.68 2.05 -20.73
N ARG A 39 36.59 0.75 -20.41
CA ARG A 39 36.68 0.28 -19.03
C ARG A 39 38.07 0.57 -18.46
N ARG A 40 38.13 0.77 -17.13
CA ARG A 40 39.37 1.05 -16.37
C ARG A 40 40.06 2.39 -16.68
N VAL A 41 39.44 3.28 -17.45
CA VAL A 41 39.95 4.64 -17.71
C VAL A 41 39.38 5.69 -16.73
N GLY A 42 38.48 5.28 -15.83
CA GLY A 42 37.92 6.15 -14.79
C GLY A 42 36.75 7.03 -15.23
N ILE A 43 36.21 6.82 -16.44
CA ILE A 43 35.13 7.64 -17.00
C ILE A 43 33.87 7.64 -16.13
N CYS A 44 33.45 6.47 -15.62
CA CYS A 44 32.31 6.35 -14.70
C CYS A 44 32.47 7.23 -13.46
N SER A 45 33.65 7.21 -12.84
CA SER A 45 33.97 8.00 -11.65
C SER A 45 33.95 9.49 -11.96
N LEU A 46 34.51 9.88 -13.11
CA LEU A 46 34.49 11.27 -13.55
C LEU A 46 33.05 11.78 -13.73
N MET A 47 32.16 10.98 -14.29
CA MET A 47 30.76 11.38 -14.48
C MET A 47 30.00 11.51 -13.16
N VAL A 48 30.17 10.56 -12.24
CA VAL A 48 29.60 10.67 -10.90
C VAL A 48 30.13 11.92 -10.19
N GLN A 49 31.44 12.20 -10.29
CA GLN A 49 32.02 13.41 -9.74
C GLN A 49 31.44 14.68 -10.39
N LYS A 50 31.29 14.71 -11.71
CA LYS A 50 30.69 15.85 -12.43
C LYS A 50 29.23 16.07 -12.05
N LEU A 51 28.49 14.99 -11.79
CA LEU A 51 27.13 15.06 -11.27
C LEU A 51 27.12 15.69 -9.87
N LEU A 52 28.00 15.24 -8.98
CA LEU A 52 28.14 15.78 -7.61
C LEU A 52 28.64 17.23 -7.56
N GLU A 53 29.38 17.68 -8.58
CA GLU A 53 29.86 19.07 -8.75
C GLU A 53 28.83 20.00 -9.42
N SER A 54 27.70 19.46 -9.88
CA SER A 54 26.66 20.22 -10.56
C SER A 54 26.00 21.24 -9.65
N ASP A 55 25.74 22.44 -10.18
CA ASP A 55 25.02 23.53 -9.50
C ASP A 55 23.51 23.29 -9.40
N ARG A 56 23.00 22.23 -10.04
CA ARG A 56 21.59 21.84 -10.01
C ARG A 56 21.13 21.26 -8.66
N PHE A 57 22.07 20.85 -7.82
CA PHE A 57 21.78 20.17 -6.55
C PHE A 57 22.48 20.88 -5.41
N GLY A 58 21.80 20.98 -4.27
CA GLY A 58 22.28 21.66 -3.07
C GLY A 58 22.98 20.71 -2.08
N PRO A 59 23.60 21.25 -1.02
CA PRO A 59 24.29 20.46 0.01
C PRO A 59 23.40 19.48 0.78
N ALA A 60 22.08 19.74 0.81
CA ALA A 60 21.09 18.89 1.47
C ALA A 60 20.63 17.71 0.59
N ASP A 61 21.07 17.65 -0.67
CA ASP A 61 20.69 16.59 -1.59
C ASP A 61 21.62 15.37 -1.46
N PHE A 62 21.10 14.23 -1.91
CA PHE A 62 21.81 12.96 -1.89
C PHE A 62 21.59 12.21 -3.20
N LEU A 63 22.63 11.49 -3.63
CA LEU A 63 22.58 10.55 -4.74
C LEU A 63 22.54 9.13 -4.18
N VAL A 64 21.48 8.38 -4.51
CA VAL A 64 21.29 6.99 -4.08
C VAL A 64 21.69 6.05 -5.22
N ALA A 65 22.33 4.93 -4.90
CA ALA A 65 22.66 3.86 -5.85
C ALA A 65 22.38 2.48 -5.23
N ASN A 66 22.02 1.49 -6.05
CA ASN A 66 21.89 0.10 -5.59
C ASN A 66 23.21 -0.65 -5.80
N GLU A 67 23.52 -1.63 -4.93
CA GLU A 67 24.66 -2.54 -5.10
C GLU A 67 24.54 -3.49 -6.30
N LEU A 68 23.33 -3.59 -6.86
CA LEU A 68 23.00 -4.22 -8.14
C LEU A 68 22.59 -3.15 -9.15
N LEU A 69 23.57 -2.54 -9.81
CA LEU A 69 23.31 -1.87 -11.08
C LEU A 69 23.10 -2.99 -12.12
N GLU A 70 22.12 -2.85 -13.02
CA GLU A 70 21.65 -3.91 -13.94
C GLU A 70 22.75 -4.86 -14.43
N HIS A 71 22.43 -6.17 -14.46
CA HIS A 71 23.33 -7.21 -14.93
C HIS A 71 23.86 -6.87 -16.33
N ASP A 72 25.17 -6.84 -16.49
CA ASP A 72 25.80 -6.68 -17.80
C ASP A 72 25.97 -8.08 -18.44
N PRO A 73 25.09 -8.45 -19.39
CA PRO A 73 25.12 -9.77 -20.02
C PRO A 73 26.36 -9.98 -20.88
N GLU A 74 27.13 -8.93 -21.19
CA GLU A 74 28.35 -9.02 -21.99
C GLU A 74 29.60 -9.39 -21.17
N THR A 75 29.50 -9.52 -19.85
CA THR A 75 30.65 -9.89 -19.01
C THR A 75 30.72 -11.38 -18.67
N ASN A 76 31.91 -11.97 -18.76
CA ASN A 76 32.20 -13.34 -18.32
C ASN A 76 32.32 -13.47 -16.78
N LEU A 77 31.93 -12.45 -16.01
CA LEU A 77 32.02 -12.46 -14.55
C LEU A 77 30.75 -13.08 -13.97
N SER A 78 30.91 -13.88 -12.91
CA SER A 78 29.76 -14.32 -12.11
C SER A 78 29.03 -13.11 -11.50
N GLU A 79 27.73 -13.26 -11.22
CA GLU A 79 26.92 -12.20 -10.60
C GLU A 79 27.57 -11.67 -9.30
N LYS A 80 28.17 -12.58 -8.51
CA LYS A 80 28.93 -12.24 -7.31
C LYS A 80 30.14 -11.35 -7.60
N GLU A 81 30.91 -11.65 -8.64
CA GLU A 81 32.08 -10.84 -9.03
C GLU A 81 31.68 -9.48 -9.60
N GLN A 82 30.58 -9.43 -10.37
CA GLN A 82 30.00 -8.17 -10.85
C GLN A 82 29.58 -7.29 -9.67
N ARG A 83 28.86 -7.84 -8.69
CA ARG A 83 28.42 -7.13 -7.49
C ARG A 83 29.60 -6.60 -6.66
N ILE A 84 30.63 -7.42 -6.43
CA ILE A 84 31.85 -6.98 -5.72
C ILE A 84 32.51 -5.80 -6.46
N SER A 85 32.58 -5.87 -7.79
CA SER A 85 33.16 -4.80 -8.61
C SER A 85 32.32 -3.51 -8.54
N GLN A 86 31.00 -3.61 -8.56
CA GLN A 86 30.09 -2.45 -8.46
C GLN A 86 30.17 -1.79 -7.09
N ILE A 87 30.14 -2.57 -5.99
CA ILE A 87 30.31 -2.05 -4.63
C ILE A 87 31.67 -1.35 -4.49
N ALA A 88 32.75 -1.95 -5.00
CA ALA A 88 34.07 -1.33 -4.97
C ALA A 88 34.11 -0.01 -5.77
N PHE A 89 33.40 0.07 -6.90
CA PHE A 89 33.23 1.31 -7.65
C PHE A 89 32.48 2.37 -6.83
N LEU A 90 31.36 2.02 -6.21
CA LEU A 90 30.57 2.93 -5.39
C LEU A 90 31.38 3.46 -4.19
N HIS A 91 32.09 2.59 -3.46
CA HIS A 91 32.97 3.00 -2.35
C HIS A 91 34.06 3.99 -2.78
N ARG A 92 34.66 3.78 -3.95
CA ARG A 92 35.67 4.67 -4.54
C ARG A 92 35.11 6.06 -4.88
N ASN A 93 33.80 6.16 -5.10
CA ASN A 93 33.10 7.42 -5.38
C ASN A 93 32.32 7.94 -4.17
N HIS A 94 32.79 7.62 -2.96
CA HIS A 94 32.27 8.14 -1.68
C HIS A 94 30.84 7.71 -1.32
N PHE A 95 30.26 6.73 -2.01
CA PHE A 95 29.01 6.12 -1.56
C PHE A 95 29.25 5.29 -0.31
N ARG A 96 28.31 5.35 0.63
CA ARG A 96 28.27 4.55 1.86
C ARG A 96 26.93 3.85 1.98
N ARG A 97 26.93 2.63 2.49
CA ARG A 97 25.69 1.85 2.65
C ARG A 97 24.73 2.47 3.65
N ILE A 98 23.44 2.39 3.34
CA ILE A 98 22.37 2.72 4.28
C ILE A 98 22.00 1.46 5.08
N GLY A 99 22.47 1.38 6.33
CA GLY A 99 22.22 0.23 7.19
C GLY A 99 22.71 -1.09 6.56
N ARG A 100 21.87 -2.14 6.57
CA ARG A 100 22.16 -3.43 5.91
C ARG A 100 21.44 -3.61 4.57
N THR A 101 20.92 -2.53 3.99
CA THR A 101 20.21 -2.57 2.70
C THR A 101 21.17 -2.75 1.53
N SER A 102 20.65 -3.06 0.35
CA SER A 102 21.38 -3.00 -0.92
C SER A 102 21.61 -1.57 -1.41
N CYS A 103 21.02 -0.56 -0.77
CA CYS A 103 21.15 0.84 -1.15
C CYS A 103 22.39 1.49 -0.52
N MET A 104 23.05 2.32 -1.31
CA MET A 104 24.18 3.16 -0.93
C MET A 104 23.89 4.62 -1.28
N ILE A 105 24.45 5.54 -0.51
CA ILE A 105 24.18 6.98 -0.64
C ILE A 105 25.47 7.79 -0.65
N CYS A 106 25.48 8.84 -1.46
CA CYS A 106 26.53 9.85 -1.50
C CYS A 106 25.89 11.23 -1.32
N SER A 107 26.36 12.00 -0.34
CA SER A 107 25.88 13.38 -0.11
C SER A 107 26.51 14.32 -1.13
N PHE A 108 25.78 15.33 -1.60
CA PHE A 108 26.35 16.41 -2.43
C PHE A 108 27.26 17.35 -1.64
N ASP A 109 27.10 17.43 -0.31
CA ASP A 109 28.04 18.14 0.56
C ASP A 109 29.37 17.37 0.67
N SER A 110 30.46 18.02 0.22
CA SER A 110 31.81 17.48 0.26
C SER A 110 32.36 17.32 1.68
N ASN A 111 31.79 18.03 2.66
CA ASN A 111 32.19 17.98 4.07
C ASN A 111 31.29 17.06 4.91
N HIS A 112 30.30 16.40 4.30
CA HIS A 112 29.40 15.52 5.04
C HIS A 112 30.17 14.38 5.71
N PRO A 113 29.92 14.05 7.00
CA PRO A 113 30.69 13.04 7.73
C PRO A 113 30.78 11.67 7.04
N SER A 114 29.74 11.28 6.28
CA SER A 114 29.74 10.03 5.53
C SER A 114 30.86 9.93 4.49
N ARG A 115 31.32 11.06 3.91
CA ARG A 115 32.42 11.06 2.92
C ARG A 115 33.76 10.61 3.51
N HIS A 116 33.89 10.65 4.83
CA HIS A 116 35.09 10.28 5.57
C HIS A 116 34.98 8.92 6.28
N LEU A 117 33.83 8.23 6.21
CA LEU A 117 33.69 6.89 6.76
C LEU A 117 34.53 5.90 5.96
N SER A 118 35.20 4.96 6.62
CA SER A 118 35.86 3.84 5.94
C SER A 118 34.83 2.80 5.51
N PRO A 119 34.91 2.25 4.28
CA PRO A 119 34.07 1.11 3.87
C PRO A 119 34.18 -0.11 4.79
N ASP A 120 35.33 -0.30 5.45
CA ASP A 120 35.55 -1.43 6.38
C ASP A 120 34.70 -1.34 7.66
N ASN A 121 34.16 -0.15 7.96
CA ASN A 121 33.29 0.08 9.10
C ASN A 121 31.81 -0.07 8.75
N GLU A 122 31.48 -0.41 7.50
CA GLU A 122 30.10 -0.62 7.05
C GLU A 122 29.66 -2.07 7.34
N PRO A 123 28.43 -2.29 7.82
CA PRO A 123 27.88 -3.63 7.85
C PRO A 123 27.66 -4.17 6.42
N GLY A 124 27.91 -5.45 6.19
CA GLY A 124 27.56 -6.10 4.92
C GLY A 124 26.04 -6.03 4.65
N SER A 125 25.64 -6.04 3.37
CA SER A 125 24.21 -6.10 3.01
C SER A 125 23.59 -7.42 3.44
N ASN A 126 22.30 -7.40 3.78
CA ASN A 126 21.52 -8.61 4.05
C ASN A 126 21.54 -9.56 2.84
N GLU A 127 21.52 -9.01 1.63
CA GLU A 127 21.65 -9.79 0.40
C GLU A 127 23.01 -10.52 0.33
N THR A 128 24.12 -9.86 0.66
CA THR A 128 25.45 -10.49 0.66
C THR A 128 25.61 -11.53 1.79
N LEU A 129 24.96 -11.32 2.94
CA LEU A 129 25.06 -12.21 4.09
C LEU A 129 24.23 -13.49 3.94
N TYR A 130 23.07 -13.40 3.28
CA TYR A 130 22.08 -14.49 3.26
C TYR A 130 21.79 -15.06 1.85
N LEU A 131 22.05 -14.33 0.74
CA LEU A 131 21.80 -14.84 -0.63
C LEU A 131 23.01 -15.52 -1.28
N VAL A 132 24.23 -15.38 -0.73
CA VAL A 132 25.45 -15.97 -1.34
C VAL A 132 25.48 -17.52 -1.25
N GLY A 133 24.50 -18.14 -0.60
CA GLY A 133 24.26 -19.59 -0.61
C GLY A 133 22.84 -20.00 -1.04
N ALA A 134 22.00 -19.06 -1.48
CA ALA A 134 20.64 -19.39 -1.91
C ALA A 134 20.65 -19.77 -3.41
N PRO A 135 20.07 -20.92 -3.80
CA PRO A 135 19.86 -21.23 -5.20
C PRO A 135 19.01 -20.13 -5.87
N ASP A 136 19.22 -19.95 -7.18
CA ASP A 136 18.57 -18.93 -8.04
C ASP A 136 17.05 -18.87 -7.82
N LYS A 137 16.36 -17.74 -8.03
CA LYS A 137 14.89 -17.65 -7.89
C LYS A 137 14.15 -18.64 -8.80
N SER A 138 14.72 -18.94 -9.98
CA SER A 138 14.19 -19.98 -10.87
C SER A 138 14.44 -21.39 -10.31
N GLU A 139 15.58 -21.61 -9.67
CA GLU A 139 15.86 -22.79 -8.87
C GLU A 139 15.01 -22.84 -7.59
N GLN A 140 14.70 -21.78 -6.87
CA GLN A 140 13.82 -21.83 -5.69
C GLN A 140 12.42 -22.31 -6.08
N LEU A 141 11.89 -21.84 -7.22
CA LEU A 141 10.61 -22.32 -7.74
C LEU A 141 10.68 -23.77 -8.27
N PHE A 142 11.82 -24.17 -8.82
CA PHE A 142 12.08 -25.52 -9.33
C PHE A 142 12.43 -26.54 -8.22
N LEU A 143 13.19 -26.14 -7.20
CA LEU A 143 13.57 -26.90 -5.99
C LEU A 143 12.38 -26.98 -5.03
N MET A 144 11.52 -25.95 -4.96
CA MET A 144 10.21 -26.01 -4.32
C MET A 144 9.27 -27.03 -5.02
N LYS A 145 9.47 -27.27 -6.33
CA LYS A 145 8.71 -28.27 -7.12
C LYS A 145 9.35 -29.66 -7.20
N ILE A 146 10.68 -29.81 -7.06
CA ILE A 146 11.39 -31.08 -7.35
C ILE A 146 12.16 -31.67 -6.15
N LEU A 147 12.61 -30.88 -5.17
CA LEU A 147 13.46 -31.40 -4.07
C LEU A 147 12.70 -31.84 -2.80
N HIS A 148 11.41 -32.10 -2.91
CA HIS A 148 10.56 -32.41 -1.75
C HIS A 148 10.88 -33.76 -1.05
N ALA A 149 11.80 -34.59 -1.57
CA ALA A 149 12.06 -35.92 -1.02
C ALA A 149 13.45 -36.11 -0.38
N GLU A 150 14.56 -35.64 -0.98
CA GLU A 150 15.90 -36.05 -0.54
C GLU A 150 16.64 -34.98 0.31
N MET A 151 16.55 -33.69 -0.03
CA MET A 151 17.19 -32.61 0.78
C MET A 151 16.46 -32.30 2.11
N VAL A 152 15.17 -32.64 2.20
CA VAL A 152 14.34 -32.46 3.39
C VAL A 152 14.90 -33.23 4.61
N THR A 153 15.67 -34.30 4.38
CA THR A 153 16.16 -35.15 5.48
C THR A 153 17.34 -34.53 6.25
N SER A 154 18.19 -33.73 5.60
CA SER A 154 19.37 -33.12 6.23
C SER A 154 19.11 -31.72 6.80
N GLU A 155 18.27 -30.90 6.16
CA GLU A 155 17.92 -29.55 6.66
C GLU A 155 16.81 -29.56 7.71
N SER A 156 15.94 -30.59 7.72
CA SER A 156 14.87 -30.69 8.72
C SER A 156 15.39 -30.86 10.14
N GLU A 157 16.60 -31.41 10.30
CA GLU A 157 17.26 -31.57 11.59
C GLU A 157 17.93 -30.27 12.08
N MET A 158 18.26 -29.34 11.19
CA MET A 158 19.01 -28.14 11.55
C MET A 158 18.13 -26.97 12.02
N HIS A 159 16.99 -26.71 11.38
CA HIS A 159 16.05 -25.63 11.77
C HIS A 159 14.68 -26.19 12.19
N THR A 160 14.70 -27.01 13.24
CA THR A 160 13.55 -27.82 13.66
C THR A 160 12.31 -26.98 14.00
N LEU A 161 12.47 -25.81 14.63
CA LEU A 161 11.35 -24.93 14.98
C LEU A 161 10.73 -24.24 13.75
N HIS A 162 11.53 -23.65 12.87
CA HIS A 162 11.04 -23.00 11.64
C HIS A 162 10.26 -23.97 10.77
N ASN A 163 10.80 -25.19 10.61
CA ASN A 163 10.14 -26.26 9.88
C ASN A 163 8.85 -26.71 10.56
N ALA A 164 8.85 -26.89 11.89
CA ALA A 164 7.64 -27.26 12.61
C ALA A 164 6.51 -26.24 12.41
N ILE A 165 6.82 -24.94 12.52
CA ILE A 165 5.85 -23.84 12.33
C ILE A 165 5.34 -23.86 10.88
N ARG A 166 6.25 -23.86 9.90
CA ARG A 166 5.90 -23.91 8.46
C ARG A 166 5.00 -25.10 8.13
N HIS A 167 5.37 -26.31 8.55
CA HIS A 167 4.62 -27.52 8.24
C HIS A 167 3.27 -27.57 8.94
N TYR A 168 3.18 -27.05 10.17
CA TYR A 168 1.91 -26.98 10.89
C TYR A 168 0.90 -26.08 10.18
N THR A 169 1.32 -24.89 9.74
CA THR A 169 0.43 -23.96 9.02
C THR A 169 0.03 -24.49 7.65
N LEU A 170 0.94 -25.11 6.90
CA LEU A 170 0.65 -25.68 5.57
C LEU A 170 -0.17 -26.98 5.61
N LYS A 171 -0.35 -27.59 6.79
CA LYS A 171 -1.12 -28.84 6.98
C LYS A 171 -2.59 -28.71 6.58
N GLY A 172 -3.17 -27.51 6.60
CA GLY A 172 -4.52 -27.29 6.09
C GLY A 172 -4.73 -27.81 4.65
N ALA A 173 -3.66 -27.90 3.86
CA ALA A 173 -3.66 -28.41 2.49
C ALA A 173 -3.25 -29.90 2.36
N LEU A 174 -2.66 -30.52 3.39
CA LEU A 174 -2.11 -31.88 3.33
C LEU A 174 -2.83 -32.81 4.32
N LYS A 175 -3.70 -33.68 3.78
CA LYS A 175 -4.41 -34.73 4.53
C LYS A 175 -3.45 -35.87 4.93
N ASP A 176 -2.51 -35.68 5.86
CA ASP A 176 -2.06 -36.81 6.69
C ASP A 176 -1.28 -36.49 8.01
N ARG A 177 -1.34 -37.49 8.91
CA ARG A 177 -0.61 -37.84 10.14
C ARG A 177 -0.79 -37.00 11.43
N GLN A 178 -0.77 -37.75 12.54
CA GLN A 178 -0.82 -37.33 13.95
C GLN A 178 0.38 -36.45 14.34
N MET A 179 0.52 -35.26 13.76
CA MET A 179 1.40 -34.24 14.32
C MET A 179 0.82 -33.76 15.65
N LYS A 180 1.69 -33.66 16.66
CA LYS A 180 1.35 -33.02 17.93
C LYS A 180 0.94 -31.56 17.68
N PRO A 181 0.12 -30.95 18.54
CA PRO A 181 -0.11 -29.51 18.52
C PRO A 181 1.20 -28.72 18.43
N ILE A 182 1.20 -27.60 17.70
CA ILE A 182 2.43 -26.84 17.44
C ILE A 182 3.05 -26.29 18.71
N ASP A 183 2.24 -25.86 19.66
CA ASP A 183 2.68 -25.37 20.97
C ASP A 183 3.40 -26.46 21.78
N VAL A 184 2.93 -27.70 21.73
CA VAL A 184 3.60 -28.87 22.34
C VAL A 184 4.95 -29.11 21.66
N SER A 185 4.98 -29.04 20.33
CA SER A 185 6.21 -29.26 19.55
C SER A 185 7.27 -28.18 19.84
N ILE A 186 6.85 -26.92 19.94
CA ILE A 186 7.73 -25.79 20.30
C ILE A 186 8.30 -25.99 21.70
N ARG A 187 7.45 -26.27 22.70
CA ARG A 187 7.89 -26.48 24.10
C ARG A 187 8.81 -27.69 24.24
N GLU A 188 8.53 -28.79 23.54
CA GLU A 188 9.38 -29.98 23.54
C GLU A 188 10.76 -29.69 22.91
N CYS A 189 10.80 -28.94 21.80
CA CYS A 189 12.06 -28.56 21.18
C CYS A 189 12.88 -27.63 22.09
N CYS A 190 12.25 -26.60 22.67
CA CYS A 190 12.93 -25.64 23.54
C CYS A 190 13.38 -26.27 24.87
N SER A 191 12.65 -27.26 25.41
CA SER A 191 13.07 -27.97 26.62
C SER A 191 14.30 -28.85 26.40
N ARG A 192 14.49 -29.38 25.18
CA ARG A 192 15.70 -30.14 24.81
C ARG A 192 16.87 -29.21 24.50
N ASN A 193 16.63 -28.09 23.85
CA ASN A 193 17.66 -27.11 23.51
C ASN A 193 17.09 -25.68 23.52
N PRO A 194 17.25 -24.92 24.61
CA PRO A 194 16.76 -23.56 24.72
C PRO A 194 17.31 -22.60 23.66
N ALA A 195 18.53 -22.85 23.14
CA ALA A 195 19.14 -22.00 22.12
C ALA A 195 18.36 -22.00 20.80
N LYS A 196 17.56 -23.04 20.54
CA LYS A 196 16.69 -23.11 19.35
C LYS A 196 15.65 -22.01 19.31
N LEU A 197 15.23 -21.47 20.47
CA LEU A 197 14.22 -20.42 20.56
C LEU A 197 14.59 -19.17 19.75
N HIS A 198 15.89 -18.86 19.67
CA HIS A 198 16.43 -17.65 19.04
C HIS A 198 17.23 -17.96 17.76
N GLU A 199 17.26 -19.23 17.33
CA GLU A 199 18.04 -19.66 16.17
C GLU A 199 17.54 -18.98 14.90
N GLN A 200 18.45 -18.51 14.08
CA GLN A 200 18.11 -17.94 12.78
C GLN A 200 18.25 -19.00 11.70
N ASP A 201 17.31 -19.01 10.76
CA ASP A 201 17.43 -19.86 9.56
C ASP A 201 18.42 -19.27 8.54
N HIS A 202 18.52 -19.92 7.38
CA HIS A 202 19.35 -19.47 6.26
C HIS A 202 19.00 -18.07 5.73
N ARG A 203 17.81 -17.55 6.06
CA ARG A 203 17.37 -16.18 5.73
C ARG A 203 17.59 -15.20 6.88
N GLY A 204 18.16 -15.64 8.01
CA GLY A 204 18.29 -14.83 9.22
C GLY A 204 16.99 -14.71 10.03
N LEU A 205 15.93 -15.44 9.66
CA LEU A 205 14.65 -15.36 10.36
C LEU A 205 14.71 -16.16 11.65
N THR A 206 14.27 -15.58 12.77
CA THR A 206 14.04 -16.35 14.01
C THR A 206 12.72 -17.16 13.92
N PRO A 207 12.44 -18.09 14.84
CA PRO A 207 11.15 -18.77 14.87
C PRO A 207 9.98 -17.78 15.01
N LEU A 208 10.20 -16.63 15.68
CA LEU A 208 9.19 -15.59 15.83
C LEU A 208 8.85 -14.88 14.52
N HIS A 209 9.87 -14.62 13.67
CA HIS A 209 9.64 -14.12 12.31
C HIS A 209 8.85 -15.13 11.47
N THR A 210 9.20 -16.42 11.58
CA THR A 210 8.51 -17.50 10.84
C THR A 210 7.04 -17.59 11.26
N ALA A 211 6.76 -17.52 12.57
CA ALA A 211 5.39 -17.52 13.08
C ALA A 211 4.58 -16.31 12.57
N ALA A 212 5.18 -15.12 12.52
CA ALA A 212 4.55 -13.93 11.95
C ALA A 212 4.27 -14.08 10.45
N MET A 213 5.25 -14.54 9.68
CA MET A 213 5.15 -14.75 8.23
C MET A 213 4.00 -15.69 7.85
N TYR A 214 3.78 -16.74 8.65
CA TYR A 214 2.69 -17.69 8.47
C TYR A 214 1.39 -17.32 9.19
N SER A 215 1.32 -16.14 9.83
CA SER A 215 0.18 -15.69 10.64
C SER A 215 -0.27 -16.74 11.69
N ASP A 216 0.68 -17.46 12.29
CA ASP A 216 0.40 -18.48 13.30
C ASP A 216 0.42 -17.90 14.72
N LEU A 217 -0.76 -17.51 15.19
CA LEU A 217 -0.98 -16.90 16.50
C LEU A 217 -0.55 -17.81 17.66
N LEU A 218 -0.78 -19.12 17.55
CA LEU A 218 -0.45 -20.07 18.61
C LEU A 218 1.07 -20.20 18.77
N SER A 219 1.79 -20.26 17.65
CA SER A 219 3.25 -20.21 17.65
C SER A 219 3.78 -18.90 18.22
N VAL A 220 3.23 -17.75 17.81
CA VAL A 220 3.62 -16.43 18.35
C VAL A 220 3.47 -16.37 19.87
N LYS A 221 2.31 -16.73 20.40
CA LYS A 221 2.06 -16.74 21.86
C LYS A 221 3.01 -17.68 22.58
N THR A 222 3.18 -18.90 22.08
CA THR A 222 4.03 -19.91 22.71
C THR A 222 5.50 -19.47 22.74
N LEU A 223 6.02 -18.89 21.65
CA LEU A 223 7.40 -18.42 21.59
C LEU A 223 7.64 -17.25 22.56
N LEU A 224 6.69 -16.32 22.66
CA LEU A 224 6.79 -15.20 23.60
C LEU A 224 6.71 -15.65 25.07
N GLU A 225 5.83 -16.61 25.38
CA GLU A 225 5.77 -17.26 26.71
C GLU A 225 7.10 -17.91 27.11
N LEU A 226 7.83 -18.47 26.14
CA LEU A 226 9.12 -19.14 26.36
C LEU A 226 10.32 -18.18 26.41
N GLY A 227 10.12 -16.88 26.18
CA GLY A 227 11.17 -15.86 26.30
C GLY A 227 11.68 -15.26 25.00
N ALA A 228 11.02 -15.47 23.85
CA ALA A 228 11.42 -14.90 22.55
C ALA A 228 11.25 -13.36 22.43
N ARG A 229 11.10 -12.64 23.55
CA ARG A 229 10.83 -11.19 23.57
C ARG A 229 11.97 -10.38 22.97
N GLU A 230 13.21 -10.82 23.14
CA GLU A 230 14.39 -10.18 22.54
C GLU A 230 14.40 -10.21 21.00
N ASP A 231 13.64 -11.13 20.39
CA ASP A 231 13.56 -11.28 18.94
C ASP A 231 12.56 -10.32 18.28
N LEU A 232 11.74 -9.60 19.07
CA LEU A 232 10.71 -8.68 18.56
C LEU A 232 11.28 -7.52 17.74
N THR A 233 12.54 -7.16 17.98
CA THR A 233 13.21 -6.02 17.33
C THR A 233 14.34 -6.44 16.39
N LYS A 234 14.58 -7.76 16.26
CA LYS A 234 15.59 -8.30 15.36
C LYS A 234 15.24 -7.99 13.90
N ARG A 235 16.25 -7.60 13.13
CA ARG A 235 16.16 -7.19 11.71
C ARG A 235 17.28 -7.79 10.87
N ASP A 236 18.07 -8.66 11.48
CA ASP A 236 19.18 -9.39 10.89
C ASP A 236 18.64 -10.58 10.06
N ASN A 237 17.88 -10.25 9.02
CA ASN A 237 17.33 -11.19 8.06
C ASN A 237 17.35 -10.60 6.65
N THR A 238 17.11 -11.43 5.65
CA THR A 238 17.11 -11.05 4.22
C THR A 238 16.28 -9.80 3.93
N ASP A 239 15.16 -9.65 4.62
CA ASP A 239 14.16 -8.60 4.37
C ASP A 239 14.39 -7.34 5.24
N GLY A 240 15.28 -7.41 6.25
CA GLY A 240 15.52 -6.30 7.18
C GLY A 240 14.34 -5.98 8.10
N MET A 241 13.37 -6.90 8.20
CA MET A 241 12.09 -6.68 8.87
C MET A 241 12.04 -7.35 10.23
N THR A 242 11.42 -6.69 11.19
CA THR A 242 11.00 -7.28 12.47
C THR A 242 9.83 -8.25 12.29
N PRO A 243 9.53 -9.12 13.27
CA PRO A 243 8.33 -9.95 13.23
C PRO A 243 7.03 -9.13 13.07
N TYR A 244 6.96 -7.94 13.66
CA TYR A 244 5.81 -7.04 13.50
C TYR A 244 5.67 -6.52 12.06
N GLU A 245 6.77 -6.09 11.44
CA GLU A 245 6.73 -5.62 10.05
C GLU A 245 6.37 -6.73 9.06
N PHE A 246 6.78 -7.98 9.33
CA PHE A 246 6.34 -9.13 8.54
C PHE A 246 4.81 -9.30 8.57
N ILE A 247 4.19 -9.27 9.75
CA ILE A 247 2.72 -9.41 9.82
C ILE A 247 2.01 -8.23 9.14
N ALA A 248 2.54 -7.02 9.25
CA ALA A 248 2.02 -5.84 8.56
C ALA A 248 2.10 -5.99 7.01
N GLU A 249 3.24 -6.44 6.48
CA GLU A 249 3.44 -6.68 5.04
C GLU A 249 2.51 -7.78 4.52
N ILE A 250 2.32 -8.86 5.29
CA ILE A 250 1.37 -9.94 4.94
C ILE A 250 -0.06 -9.40 4.89
N MET A 251 -0.48 -8.64 5.91
CA MET A 251 -1.79 -8.00 5.95
C MET A 251 -2.01 -7.05 4.75
N GLY A 252 -0.99 -6.27 4.38
CA GLY A 252 -1.01 -5.40 3.20
C GLY A 252 -1.09 -6.16 1.87
N ARG A 253 -0.39 -7.30 1.74
CA ARG A 253 -0.49 -8.19 0.57
C ARG A 253 -1.88 -8.80 0.44
N GLN A 254 -2.43 -9.31 1.54
CA GLN A 254 -3.77 -9.89 1.57
C GLN A 254 -4.83 -8.87 1.17
N ARG A 255 -4.76 -7.65 1.71
CA ARG A 255 -5.62 -6.53 1.30
C ARG A 255 -5.58 -6.31 -0.21
N ARG A 256 -4.39 -6.11 -0.79
CA ARG A 256 -4.23 -5.89 -2.24
C ARG A 256 -4.81 -7.03 -3.07
N GLN A 257 -4.65 -8.27 -2.60
CA GLN A 257 -5.17 -9.46 -3.28
C GLN A 257 -6.72 -9.52 -3.22
N GLU A 258 -7.32 -9.22 -2.07
CA GLU A 258 -8.78 -9.14 -1.92
C GLU A 258 -9.39 -8.04 -2.76
N GLU A 259 -8.81 -6.83 -2.74
CA GLU A 259 -9.25 -5.70 -3.56
C GLU A 259 -9.16 -6.05 -5.05
N MET A 260 -8.08 -6.69 -5.49
CA MET A 260 -7.92 -7.13 -6.88
C MET A 260 -8.94 -8.20 -7.28
N ARG A 261 -9.16 -9.21 -6.43
CA ARG A 261 -10.03 -10.36 -6.77
C ARG A 261 -11.51 -10.05 -6.64
N HIS A 262 -11.89 -9.28 -5.63
CA HIS A 262 -13.29 -9.08 -5.24
C HIS A 262 -13.77 -7.63 -5.46
N GLY A 263 -12.87 -6.70 -5.81
CA GLY A 263 -13.18 -5.27 -5.91
C GLY A 263 -13.51 -4.62 -4.56
N ARG A 264 -13.42 -5.36 -3.46
CA ARG A 264 -13.74 -4.94 -2.11
C ARG A 264 -12.86 -5.67 -1.10
N TRP A 265 -12.55 -4.97 -0.02
CA TRP A 265 -11.78 -5.50 1.10
C TRP A 265 -12.64 -5.54 2.36
N SER A 266 -12.56 -6.63 3.12
CA SER A 266 -13.41 -6.85 4.30
C SER A 266 -12.76 -6.47 5.64
N GLY A 267 -11.56 -5.87 5.57
CA GLY A 267 -10.73 -5.56 6.72
C GLY A 267 -9.67 -6.63 6.97
N HIS A 268 -8.70 -6.33 7.83
CA HIS A 268 -7.68 -7.29 8.22
C HIS A 268 -8.31 -8.42 9.06
N PRO A 269 -7.83 -9.68 8.89
CA PRO A 269 -8.28 -10.79 9.72
C PRO A 269 -7.97 -10.55 11.20
N ASP A 270 -8.93 -10.84 12.08
CA ASP A 270 -8.80 -10.65 13.54
C ASP A 270 -7.57 -11.39 14.10
N GLN A 271 -7.24 -12.58 13.57
CA GLN A 271 -6.05 -13.35 13.98
C GLN A 271 -4.75 -12.60 13.67
N SER A 272 -4.63 -11.99 12.49
CA SER A 272 -3.44 -11.21 12.10
C SER A 272 -3.31 -9.95 12.95
N LEU A 273 -4.43 -9.29 13.27
CA LEU A 273 -4.48 -8.17 14.21
C LEU A 273 -4.12 -8.59 15.63
N GLU A 274 -4.50 -9.80 16.06
CA GLU A 274 -4.14 -10.33 17.37
C GLU A 274 -2.64 -10.59 17.49
N ILE A 275 -2.01 -11.07 16.41
CA ILE A 275 -0.55 -11.21 16.34
C ILE A 275 0.12 -9.84 16.48
N ALA A 276 -0.31 -8.85 15.68
CA ALA A 276 0.21 -7.49 15.74
C ALA A 276 0.04 -6.87 17.14
N TRP A 277 -1.16 -6.97 17.72
CA TRP A 277 -1.45 -6.52 19.09
C TRP A 277 -0.59 -7.24 20.14
N THR A 278 -0.38 -8.56 19.98
CA THR A 278 0.46 -9.36 20.88
C THR A 278 1.91 -8.87 20.84
N PHE A 279 2.44 -8.55 19.65
CA PHE A 279 3.79 -8.00 19.50
C PHE A 279 3.93 -6.63 20.15
N GLU A 280 3.04 -5.67 19.86
CA GLU A 280 3.10 -4.33 20.46
C GLU A 280 2.96 -4.39 21.99
N LYS A 281 2.01 -5.21 22.50
CA LYS A 281 1.87 -5.47 23.94
C LYS A 281 3.14 -6.05 24.54
N ALA A 282 3.79 -6.98 23.84
CA ALA A 282 5.06 -7.56 24.25
C ALA A 282 6.25 -6.58 24.10
N GLN A 283 6.08 -5.40 23.52
CA GLN A 283 7.08 -4.32 23.54
C GLN A 283 6.85 -3.29 24.66
N ASN A 284 5.93 -3.55 25.60
CA ASN A 284 5.47 -2.62 26.65
C ASN A 284 4.75 -1.38 26.10
N GLU A 285 4.19 -1.45 24.91
CA GLU A 285 3.35 -0.37 24.41
C GLU A 285 1.98 -0.42 25.09
N ASN A 286 1.44 0.75 25.46
CA ASN A 286 0.09 0.85 25.99
C ASN A 286 -0.92 0.76 24.84
N VAL A 287 -1.24 -0.48 24.42
CA VAL A 287 -2.10 -0.78 23.27
C VAL A 287 -3.58 -0.93 23.59
N GLY A 288 -3.98 -0.76 24.85
CA GLY A 288 -5.36 -0.93 25.28
C GLY A 288 -5.86 -2.38 25.19
N THR A 289 -7.18 -2.56 25.12
CA THR A 289 -7.79 -3.88 24.97
C THR A 289 -7.69 -4.39 23.53
N PHE A 290 -7.70 -5.71 23.35
CA PHE A 290 -7.69 -6.32 22.01
C PHE A 290 -8.87 -5.84 21.15
N GLN A 291 -10.06 -5.69 21.76
CA GLN A 291 -11.25 -5.22 21.03
C GLN A 291 -11.09 -3.79 20.53
N GLU A 292 -10.57 -2.88 21.36
CA GLU A 292 -10.27 -1.50 20.94
C GLU A 292 -9.23 -1.46 19.83
N TYR A 293 -8.22 -2.33 19.91
CA TYR A 293 -7.19 -2.45 18.88
C TYR A 293 -7.77 -2.89 17.53
N ILE A 294 -8.61 -3.94 17.50
CA ILE A 294 -9.29 -4.39 16.29
C ILE A 294 -10.14 -3.26 15.72
N THR A 295 -11.00 -2.64 16.53
CA THR A 295 -11.88 -1.56 16.06
C THR A 295 -11.08 -0.44 15.39
N LYS A 296 -9.90 -0.10 15.92
CA LYS A 296 -9.05 0.95 15.35
C LYS A 296 -8.30 0.50 14.10
N ARG A 297 -7.79 -0.73 14.03
CA ARG A 297 -6.84 -1.17 13.01
C ARG A 297 -7.44 -2.05 11.91
N LYS A 298 -8.66 -2.58 12.10
CA LYS A 298 -9.33 -3.48 11.14
C LYS A 298 -9.33 -2.95 9.71
N TRP A 299 -9.45 -1.65 9.57
CA TRP A 299 -9.56 -0.96 8.29
C TRP A 299 -8.26 -0.29 7.85
N GLY A 300 -7.10 -0.73 8.35
CA GLY A 300 -5.80 -0.24 7.88
C GLY A 300 -5.40 1.13 8.43
N CYS A 301 -6.04 1.60 9.49
CA CYS A 301 -5.67 2.86 10.14
C CYS A 301 -4.21 2.80 10.62
N THR A 302 -3.38 3.72 10.11
CA THR A 302 -1.99 3.89 10.56
C THR A 302 -1.83 5.06 11.54
N CYS A 303 -2.74 6.04 11.52
CA CYS A 303 -2.66 7.24 12.36
C CYS A 303 -3.21 7.11 13.79
N GLY A 304 -4.00 6.07 14.07
CA GLY A 304 -4.70 5.89 15.35
C GLY A 304 -5.87 6.85 15.62
N ALA A 305 -6.15 7.79 14.70
CA ALA A 305 -7.17 8.84 14.84
C ALA A 305 -8.35 8.71 13.85
N CYS A 306 -8.40 7.64 13.05
CA CYS A 306 -9.55 7.38 12.18
C CYS A 306 -10.82 7.11 13.00
N ILE A 307 -11.95 7.67 12.57
CA ILE A 307 -13.28 7.35 13.11
C ILE A 307 -13.60 5.90 12.75
N ASP A 308 -13.88 5.09 13.78
CA ASP A 308 -14.08 3.64 13.71
C ASP A 308 -13.02 2.90 12.87
N GLY A 309 -11.80 3.44 12.82
CA GLY A 309 -10.68 2.88 12.08
C GLY A 309 -10.70 3.13 10.56
N TRP A 310 -11.81 3.55 9.94
CA TRP A 310 -11.91 3.64 8.47
C TRP A 310 -11.85 5.08 7.95
N MET A 311 -12.44 6.08 8.63
CA MET A 311 -12.46 7.45 8.13
C MET A 311 -11.33 8.28 8.75
N SER A 312 -10.28 8.57 7.97
CA SER A 312 -9.17 9.39 8.46
C SER A 312 -9.58 10.86 8.70
N PRO A 313 -8.89 11.58 9.60
CA PRO A 313 -9.17 13.00 9.85
C PRO A 313 -9.04 13.86 8.57
N ARG A 314 -8.06 13.54 7.71
CA ARG A 314 -7.87 14.22 6.42
C ARG A 314 -8.97 13.93 5.42
N MET A 315 -9.45 12.69 5.35
CA MET A 315 -10.61 12.33 4.53
C MET A 315 -11.87 13.10 4.99
N ARG A 316 -12.12 13.15 6.30
CA ARG A 316 -13.26 13.90 6.87
C ARG A 316 -13.17 15.39 6.55
N PHE A 317 -11.99 15.99 6.71
CA PHE A 317 -11.74 17.39 6.38
C PHE A 317 -11.99 17.68 4.90
N ARG A 318 -11.52 16.81 4.00
CA ARG A 318 -11.75 16.94 2.56
C ARG A 318 -13.24 16.91 2.21
N ILE A 319 -13.99 15.96 2.77
CA ILE A 319 -15.45 15.89 2.59
C ILE A 319 -16.13 17.15 3.14
N ALA A 320 -15.65 17.70 4.26
CA ALA A 320 -16.16 18.95 4.81
C ALA A 320 -15.96 20.12 3.84
N CYS A 321 -14.72 20.34 3.39
CA CYS A 321 -14.41 21.41 2.45
C CYS A 321 -15.20 21.27 1.15
N GLN A 322 -15.33 20.04 0.62
CA GLN A 322 -16.14 19.82 -0.58
C GLN A 322 -17.61 20.20 -0.36
N GLY A 323 -18.19 19.82 0.78
CA GLY A 323 -19.57 20.16 1.12
C GLY A 323 -19.79 21.68 1.19
N ALA A 324 -18.84 22.42 1.78
CA ALA A 324 -18.87 23.88 1.83
C ALA A 324 -18.78 24.50 0.42
N SER A 325 -17.79 24.09 -0.36
CA SER A 325 -17.59 24.58 -1.73
C SER A 325 -18.81 24.31 -2.62
N LEU A 326 -19.36 23.09 -2.58
CA LEU A 326 -20.55 22.72 -3.35
C LEU A 326 -21.78 23.54 -2.94
N HIS A 327 -22.01 23.72 -1.64
CA HIS A 327 -23.14 24.53 -1.16
C HIS A 327 -23.08 25.97 -1.69
N ASP A 328 -21.89 26.57 -1.72
CA ASP A 328 -21.70 27.92 -2.23
C ASP A 328 -21.83 27.97 -3.75
N MET A 329 -21.24 27.02 -4.48
CA MET A 329 -21.37 26.93 -5.94
C MET A 329 -22.83 26.69 -6.39
N MET A 330 -23.58 25.83 -5.70
CA MET A 330 -25.00 25.58 -5.96
C MET A 330 -25.88 26.82 -5.73
N SER A 331 -25.43 27.78 -4.94
CA SER A 331 -26.13 29.06 -4.77
C SER A 331 -25.96 29.98 -5.98
N LEU A 332 -24.79 29.91 -6.63
CA LEU A 332 -24.41 30.72 -7.78
C LEU A 332 -24.93 30.14 -9.10
N SER A 333 -24.91 28.81 -9.24
CA SER A 333 -25.34 28.09 -10.44
C SER A 333 -26.65 27.35 -10.21
N ARG A 334 -27.77 28.04 -10.48
CA ARG A 334 -29.13 27.53 -10.25
C ARG A 334 -29.86 27.19 -11.55
N PRO A 335 -30.73 26.14 -11.54
CA PRO A 335 -31.68 25.90 -12.61
C PRO A 335 -32.63 27.09 -12.82
N SER A 336 -33.24 27.16 -13.99
CA SER A 336 -34.23 28.18 -14.37
C SER A 336 -35.64 27.92 -13.81
N PHE A 337 -35.89 26.71 -13.27
CA PHE A 337 -37.13 26.29 -12.60
C PHE A 337 -38.40 26.38 -13.46
N HIS A 338 -38.29 26.13 -14.77
CA HIS A 338 -39.47 26.07 -15.64
C HIS A 338 -40.34 24.83 -15.31
N PRO A 339 -41.64 25.01 -14.97
CA PRO A 339 -42.51 23.91 -14.58
C PRO A 339 -42.63 22.82 -15.66
N GLY A 340 -42.55 21.55 -15.27
CA GLY A 340 -42.91 20.41 -16.12
C GLY A 340 -41.90 19.99 -17.21
N ARG A 341 -40.75 20.68 -17.35
CA ARG A 341 -39.62 20.18 -18.15
C ARG A 341 -38.32 20.93 -17.82
N ALA A 342 -37.42 20.28 -17.07
CA ALA A 342 -36.03 20.73 -17.01
C ALA A 342 -35.41 20.78 -18.41
N THR A 343 -34.76 21.89 -18.74
CA THR A 343 -34.02 22.06 -20.00
C THR A 343 -32.65 21.38 -19.91
N GLU A 344 -31.99 21.15 -21.05
CA GLU A 344 -30.61 20.67 -21.07
C GLU A 344 -29.67 21.64 -20.32
N MET A 345 -29.90 22.95 -20.47
CA MET A 345 -29.16 23.98 -19.76
C MET A 345 -29.39 23.92 -18.23
N ASP A 346 -30.58 23.53 -17.77
CA ASP A 346 -30.84 23.33 -16.33
C ASP A 346 -30.05 22.16 -15.76
N LEU A 347 -29.86 21.10 -16.54
CA LEU A 347 -29.07 19.94 -16.13
C LEU A 347 -27.57 20.25 -16.12
N VAL A 348 -27.10 21.12 -17.00
CA VAL A 348 -25.70 21.60 -17.01
C VAL A 348 -25.45 22.57 -15.86
N ASN A 349 -26.36 23.50 -15.61
CA ASN A 349 -26.19 24.51 -14.57
C ASN A 349 -26.44 23.96 -13.16
N GLY A 350 -27.35 22.99 -13.01
CA GLY A 350 -27.67 22.40 -11.72
C GLY A 350 -26.61 21.38 -11.30
N ILE A 351 -25.61 21.87 -10.56
CA ILE A 351 -24.55 21.06 -9.95
C ILE A 351 -25.17 19.89 -9.16
N GLY A 352 -24.72 18.67 -9.47
CA GLY A 352 -25.12 17.45 -8.77
C GLY A 352 -26.46 16.83 -9.19
N LEU A 353 -27.20 17.44 -10.13
CA LEU A 353 -28.44 16.84 -10.65
C LEU A 353 -28.20 15.50 -11.34
N ASP A 354 -27.00 15.28 -11.88
CA ASP A 354 -26.55 14.03 -12.49
C ASP A 354 -26.54 12.84 -11.52
N TYR A 355 -26.36 13.09 -10.21
CA TYR A 355 -26.49 12.09 -9.13
C TYR A 355 -27.96 11.73 -8.82
N MET A 356 -28.92 12.45 -9.40
CA MET A 356 -30.34 12.15 -9.24
C MET A 356 -30.87 11.29 -10.40
N PRO A 357 -31.82 10.37 -10.13
CA PRO A 357 -32.51 9.66 -11.19
C PRO A 357 -33.27 10.60 -12.14
N ALA A 358 -33.30 10.25 -13.43
CA ALA A 358 -33.94 11.06 -14.47
C ALA A 358 -35.43 11.41 -14.19
N ARG A 359 -36.14 10.59 -13.40
CA ARG A 359 -37.53 10.88 -12.99
C ARG A 359 -37.66 12.14 -12.13
N ILE A 360 -36.66 12.40 -11.27
CA ILE A 360 -36.65 13.54 -10.35
C ILE A 360 -36.20 14.80 -11.10
N ARG A 361 -35.17 14.63 -11.95
CA ARG A 361 -34.64 15.71 -12.80
C ARG A 361 -35.65 16.33 -13.77
N LYS A 362 -36.78 15.67 -14.06
CA LYS A 362 -37.77 16.18 -15.03
C LYS A 362 -38.54 17.39 -14.53
N ASP A 363 -38.74 17.52 -13.22
CA ASP A 363 -39.57 18.56 -12.62
C ASP A 363 -38.84 19.22 -11.44
N ILE A 364 -37.77 19.95 -11.76
CA ILE A 364 -36.92 20.59 -10.74
C ILE A 364 -37.59 21.88 -10.29
N THR A 365 -38.20 21.84 -9.10
CA THR A 365 -38.75 23.03 -8.46
C THR A 365 -37.68 23.80 -7.68
N ARG A 366 -37.97 25.05 -7.34
CA ARG A 366 -37.08 25.86 -6.49
C ARG A 366 -36.93 25.23 -5.11
N GLU A 367 -38.03 24.75 -4.55
CA GLU A 367 -38.08 24.13 -3.22
C GLU A 367 -37.27 22.83 -3.20
N LEU A 368 -37.32 22.02 -4.27
CA LEU A 368 -36.46 20.84 -4.41
C LEU A 368 -34.98 21.23 -4.37
N TRP A 369 -34.60 22.25 -5.14
CA TRP A 369 -33.21 22.68 -5.28
C TRP A 369 -32.65 23.27 -3.98
N GLU A 370 -33.40 24.16 -3.34
CA GLU A 370 -33.03 24.74 -2.04
C GLU A 370 -32.90 23.63 -0.98
N SER A 371 -33.86 22.70 -0.94
CA SER A 371 -33.83 21.56 -0.03
C SER A 371 -32.66 20.60 -0.32
N TYR A 372 -32.28 20.37 -1.58
CA TYR A 372 -31.10 19.59 -1.94
C TYR A 372 -29.80 20.26 -1.49
N ARG A 373 -29.70 21.57 -1.69
CA ARG A 373 -28.56 22.39 -1.25
C ARG A 373 -28.44 22.39 0.28
N ASP A 374 -29.55 22.45 1.01
CA ASP A 374 -29.55 22.37 2.47
C ASP A 374 -28.99 21.03 2.96
N VAL A 375 -29.33 19.91 2.28
CA VAL A 375 -28.75 18.59 2.59
C VAL A 375 -27.24 18.58 2.36
N VAL A 376 -26.73 19.22 1.30
CA VAL A 376 -25.29 19.38 1.06
C VAL A 376 -24.62 20.19 2.17
N GLN A 377 -25.26 21.28 2.62
CA GLN A 377 -24.77 22.08 3.75
C GLN A 377 -24.67 21.26 5.04
N VAL A 378 -25.68 20.43 5.30
CA VAL A 378 -25.73 19.57 6.48
C VAL A 378 -24.56 18.59 6.51
N ILE A 379 -24.17 18.03 5.36
CA ILE A 379 -23.01 17.12 5.26
C ILE A 379 -21.73 17.83 5.69
N TYR A 380 -21.51 19.06 5.24
CA TYR A 380 -20.39 19.90 5.69
C TYR A 380 -20.40 20.10 7.22
N LEU A 381 -21.56 20.45 7.78
CA LEU A 381 -21.70 20.71 9.22
C LEU A 381 -21.44 19.45 10.05
N ILE A 382 -21.91 18.28 9.60
CA ILE A 382 -21.64 16.98 10.23
C ILE A 382 -20.13 16.70 10.26
N CYS A 383 -19.41 16.98 9.17
CA CYS A 383 -17.98 16.75 9.11
C CYS A 383 -17.15 17.74 9.95
N CYS A 384 -17.71 18.90 10.30
CA CYS A 384 -17.06 19.90 11.14
C CYS A 384 -17.24 19.66 12.65
N THR A 385 -18.06 18.71 13.07
CA THR A 385 -18.26 18.44 14.50
C THR A 385 -17.05 17.74 15.11
N GLU A 386 -16.79 17.97 16.40
CA GLU A 386 -15.77 17.22 17.14
C GLU A 386 -16.26 15.82 17.55
N ASP A 387 -17.55 15.56 17.47
CA ASP A 387 -18.15 14.27 17.82
C ASP A 387 -17.82 13.20 16.75
N PRO A 388 -17.05 12.15 17.11
CA PRO A 388 -16.67 11.10 16.17
C PRO A 388 -17.86 10.23 15.72
N SER A 389 -18.97 10.22 16.46
CA SER A 389 -20.19 9.49 16.06
C SER A 389 -20.96 10.19 14.92
N MET A 390 -20.66 11.47 14.67
CA MET A 390 -21.30 12.28 13.64
C MET A 390 -20.58 12.08 12.29
N VAL A 391 -21.00 11.02 11.60
CA VAL A 391 -20.54 10.65 10.25
C VAL A 391 -21.66 10.95 9.23
N PRO A 392 -21.37 11.47 8.03
CA PRO A 392 -22.40 11.89 7.06
C PRO A 392 -23.07 10.70 6.33
N THR A 393 -23.59 9.73 7.08
CA THR A 393 -24.43 8.67 6.51
C THR A 393 -25.75 9.27 5.99
N PRO A 394 -26.42 8.64 5.00
CA PRO A 394 -27.71 9.12 4.49
C PRO A 394 -28.77 9.34 5.59
N LEU A 395 -28.77 8.51 6.63
CA LEU A 395 -29.70 8.64 7.76
C LEU A 395 -29.35 9.86 8.63
N ILE A 396 -28.09 10.01 9.03
CA ILE A 396 -27.65 11.12 9.89
C ILE A 396 -27.83 12.44 9.14
N ALA A 397 -27.45 12.51 7.87
CA ALA A 397 -27.65 13.70 7.03
C ALA A 397 -29.15 14.08 6.92
N LEU A 398 -30.05 13.10 6.78
CA LEU A 398 -31.49 13.37 6.76
C LEU A 398 -32.00 13.88 8.13
N GLN A 399 -31.56 13.26 9.22
CA GLN A 399 -31.94 13.66 10.57
C GLN A 399 -31.47 15.09 10.87
N SER A 400 -30.21 15.40 10.57
CA SER A 400 -29.64 16.73 10.75
C SER A 400 -30.31 17.78 9.85
N ALA A 401 -30.67 17.42 8.60
CA ALA A 401 -31.41 18.32 7.72
C ALA A 401 -32.81 18.66 8.25
N ASN A 402 -33.50 17.69 8.88
CA ASN A 402 -34.81 17.95 9.53
C ASN A 402 -34.71 18.87 10.75
N VAL A 403 -33.56 18.92 11.42
CA VAL A 403 -33.34 19.81 12.57
C VAL A 403 -33.00 21.23 12.10
N MET A 404 -32.20 21.36 11.04
CA MET A 404 -31.67 22.66 10.61
C MET A 404 -32.54 23.36 9.56
N GLY A 405 -33.40 22.63 8.83
CA GLY A 405 -34.21 23.18 7.76
C GLY A 405 -35.43 22.30 7.44
N ASN A 406 -35.84 22.31 6.17
CA ASN A 406 -36.98 21.53 5.70
C ASN A 406 -36.58 20.63 4.52
N PRO A 407 -36.17 19.37 4.77
CA PRO A 407 -35.81 18.44 3.70
C PRO A 407 -37.03 17.86 2.97
N ARG A 408 -38.28 18.22 3.35
CA ARG A 408 -39.49 17.61 2.79
C ARG A 408 -39.63 17.77 1.28
N PRO A 409 -39.42 18.96 0.66
CA PRO A 409 -39.52 19.08 -0.79
C PRO A 409 -38.57 18.14 -1.54
N TYR A 410 -37.39 17.86 -0.96
CA TYR A 410 -36.43 16.89 -1.48
C TYR A 410 -36.93 15.45 -1.35
N ILE A 411 -37.35 15.04 -0.15
CA ILE A 411 -37.73 13.65 0.12
C ILE A 411 -39.10 13.29 -0.50
N GLU A 412 -40.08 14.19 -0.45
CA GLU A 412 -41.44 13.94 -0.97
C GLU A 412 -41.48 13.75 -2.49
N GLN A 413 -40.52 14.34 -3.22
CA GLN A 413 -40.32 14.10 -4.66
C GLN A 413 -39.58 12.79 -4.97
N GLY A 414 -39.31 11.97 -3.95
CA GLY A 414 -38.65 10.67 -4.08
C GLY A 414 -37.13 10.76 -4.21
N ALA A 415 -36.53 11.91 -3.87
CA ALA A 415 -35.09 12.05 -3.77
C ALA A 415 -34.57 11.42 -2.48
N LYS A 416 -33.30 11.04 -2.49
CA LYS A 416 -32.67 10.33 -1.38
C LYS A 416 -31.41 11.07 -0.95
N THR A 417 -31.16 11.08 0.36
CA THR A 417 -29.96 11.71 0.93
C THR A 417 -28.67 11.09 0.40
N GLU A 418 -28.69 9.81 -0.01
CA GLU A 418 -27.55 9.14 -0.64
C GLU A 418 -27.02 9.87 -1.89
N TYR A 419 -27.87 10.57 -2.66
CA TYR A 419 -27.43 11.34 -3.82
C TYR A 419 -26.61 12.57 -3.44
N ALA A 420 -26.94 13.23 -2.32
CA ALA A 420 -26.17 14.36 -1.81
C ALA A 420 -24.85 13.89 -1.20
N VAL A 421 -24.87 12.80 -0.43
CA VAL A 421 -23.66 12.22 0.17
C VAL A 421 -22.70 11.76 -0.93
N ASP A 422 -23.20 11.04 -1.95
CA ASP A 422 -22.36 10.58 -3.05
C ASP A 422 -21.83 11.74 -3.92
N LEU A 423 -22.60 12.81 -4.13
CA LEU A 423 -22.10 14.05 -4.76
C LEU A 423 -20.88 14.59 -4.02
N VAL A 424 -20.98 14.79 -2.70
CA VAL A 424 -19.90 15.38 -1.89
C VAL A 424 -18.68 14.45 -1.85
N VAL A 425 -18.89 13.15 -1.64
CA VAL A 425 -17.78 12.17 -1.60
C VAL A 425 -17.11 12.04 -2.97
N SER A 426 -17.87 12.15 -4.06
CA SER A 426 -17.33 12.10 -5.42
C SER A 426 -16.57 13.36 -5.80
N GLY A 427 -17.07 14.54 -5.45
CA GLY A 427 -16.34 15.81 -5.61
C GLY A 427 -15.01 15.77 -4.86
N ALA A 428 -15.03 15.34 -3.59
CA ALA A 428 -13.82 15.21 -2.78
C ALA A 428 -12.80 14.23 -3.40
N LYS A 429 -13.27 13.16 -4.07
CA LYS A 429 -12.39 12.23 -4.79
C LYS A 429 -11.78 12.88 -6.03
N ASN A 430 -12.59 13.58 -6.82
CA ASN A 430 -12.14 14.20 -8.06
C ASN A 430 -11.06 15.25 -7.78
N GLU A 431 -11.21 16.05 -6.72
CA GLU A 431 -10.23 17.08 -6.36
C GLU A 431 -9.00 16.49 -5.62
N SER A 432 -8.94 15.17 -5.40
CA SER A 432 -7.85 14.52 -4.66
C SER A 432 -6.69 14.11 -5.56
N LYS A 433 -5.57 13.72 -4.93
CA LYS A 433 -4.40 13.06 -5.55
C LYS A 433 -4.70 11.92 -6.52
N LEU A 434 -5.88 11.29 -6.42
CA LEU A 434 -6.26 10.18 -7.29
C LEU A 434 -6.69 10.62 -8.70
N VAL A 435 -7.05 11.89 -8.88
CA VAL A 435 -7.62 12.38 -10.14
C VAL A 435 -6.90 13.65 -10.60
N ASP A 436 -7.14 14.82 -9.99
CA ASP A 436 -6.53 16.08 -10.45
C ASP A 436 -5.56 16.73 -9.44
N ASN A 437 -5.56 16.30 -8.18
CA ASN A 437 -4.73 16.82 -7.09
C ASN A 437 -4.98 18.29 -6.71
N GLU A 438 -6.03 18.95 -7.22
CA GLU A 438 -6.27 20.38 -7.04
C GLU A 438 -6.44 20.76 -5.56
N PHE A 439 -7.15 19.94 -4.78
CA PHE A 439 -7.39 20.18 -3.36
C PHE A 439 -6.09 20.11 -2.54
N ASP A 440 -5.28 19.08 -2.75
CA ASP A 440 -4.07 18.85 -1.96
C ASP A 440 -3.04 19.95 -2.21
N ASP A 441 -2.88 20.38 -3.48
CA ASP A 441 -1.99 21.48 -3.85
C ASP A 441 -2.48 22.80 -3.25
N SER A 442 -3.79 23.05 -3.33
CA SER A 442 -4.41 24.23 -2.74
C SER A 442 -4.24 24.27 -1.22
N MET A 443 -4.50 23.17 -0.51
CA MET A 443 -4.36 23.10 0.95
C MET A 443 -2.89 23.08 1.41
N ALA A 444 -1.96 22.73 0.53
CA ALA A 444 -0.53 22.85 0.80
C ALA A 444 -0.03 24.30 0.67
N ASP A 445 -0.78 25.19 0.01
CA ASP A 445 -0.43 26.59 -0.14
C ASP A 445 -0.79 27.40 1.13
N PRO A 446 0.18 28.09 1.77
CA PRO A 446 -0.08 28.98 2.91
C PRO A 446 -1.09 30.10 2.64
N ILE A 447 -1.37 30.43 1.37
CA ILE A 447 -2.42 31.39 0.98
C ILE A 447 -3.80 30.97 1.52
N MET A 448 -4.03 29.67 1.75
CA MET A 448 -5.27 29.16 2.34
C MET A 448 -5.43 29.45 3.84
N GLY A 449 -4.43 30.08 4.49
CA GLY A 449 -4.53 30.59 5.86
C GLY A 449 -4.92 29.50 6.88
N GLU A 450 -5.97 29.74 7.66
CA GLU A 450 -6.41 28.79 8.71
C GLU A 450 -6.73 27.38 8.16
N ALA A 451 -7.18 27.26 6.91
CA ALA A 451 -7.47 25.96 6.31
C ALA A 451 -6.18 25.17 6.05
N HIS A 452 -5.11 25.85 5.62
CA HIS A 452 -3.77 25.28 5.48
C HIS A 452 -3.25 24.77 6.83
N ASP A 453 -3.29 25.63 7.86
CA ASP A 453 -2.79 25.29 9.20
C ASP A 453 -3.51 24.05 9.77
N LYS A 454 -4.84 23.99 9.60
CA LYS A 454 -5.64 22.81 9.98
C LYS A 454 -5.20 21.59 9.18
N TRP A 455 -5.12 21.67 7.85
CA TRP A 455 -4.75 20.55 6.99
C TRP A 455 -3.37 19.95 7.29
N VAL A 456 -2.38 20.81 7.53
CA VAL A 456 -1.00 20.40 7.87
C VAL A 456 -0.94 19.75 9.24
N ALA A 457 -1.76 20.19 10.20
CA ALA A 457 -1.82 19.61 11.54
C ALA A 457 -2.51 18.23 11.59
N LEU A 458 -3.35 17.90 10.60
CA LEU A 458 -4.04 16.60 10.56
C LEU A 458 -3.07 15.45 10.25
N PRO A 459 -3.14 14.33 10.99
CA PRO A 459 -2.23 13.20 10.79
C PRO A 459 -2.46 12.54 9.43
N LYS A 460 -1.35 12.16 8.79
CA LYS A 460 -1.38 11.31 7.59
C LYS A 460 -1.81 9.89 7.96
N CYS A 461 -2.56 9.25 7.08
CA CYS A 461 -3.02 7.88 7.26
C CYS A 461 -3.14 7.19 5.91
N GLU A 462 -2.96 5.87 5.87
CA GLU A 462 -3.22 5.08 4.66
C GLU A 462 -4.68 5.20 4.16
N ASN A 463 -5.60 5.54 5.07
CA ASN A 463 -7.03 5.71 4.76
C ASN A 463 -7.38 7.12 4.24
N GLU A 464 -6.39 7.99 3.96
CA GLU A 464 -6.65 9.38 3.52
C GLU A 464 -7.20 9.50 2.09
N LEU A 465 -7.05 8.44 1.26
CA LEU A 465 -7.54 8.38 -0.12
C LEU A 465 -8.43 7.16 -0.39
N ASP A 466 -8.84 6.40 0.62
CA ASP A 466 -9.66 5.20 0.42
C ASP A 466 -11.16 5.52 0.29
N PHE A 467 -11.51 6.13 -0.84
CA PHE A 467 -12.89 6.51 -1.13
C PHE A 467 -13.83 5.32 -1.35
N VAL A 468 -13.31 4.13 -1.66
CA VAL A 468 -14.13 2.92 -1.83
C VAL A 468 -14.61 2.45 -0.46
N MET A 469 -13.70 2.39 0.51
CA MET A 469 -14.03 2.08 1.89
C MET A 469 -14.98 3.11 2.50
N VAL A 470 -14.73 4.40 2.27
CA VAL A 470 -15.63 5.48 2.74
C VAL A 470 -17.04 5.30 2.19
N ARG A 471 -17.21 5.05 0.89
CA ARG A 471 -18.53 4.81 0.30
C ARG A 471 -19.23 3.61 0.92
N THR A 472 -18.48 2.52 1.11
CA THR A 472 -18.99 1.28 1.71
C THR A 472 -19.46 1.52 3.14
N ALA A 473 -18.65 2.21 3.97
CA ALA A 473 -18.98 2.50 5.37
C ALA A 473 -20.13 3.50 5.51
N LEU A 474 -20.26 4.46 4.59
CA LEU A 474 -21.39 5.39 4.52
C LEU A 474 -22.67 4.76 3.96
N ASN A 475 -22.61 3.51 3.49
CA ASN A 475 -23.71 2.80 2.85
C ASN A 475 -24.29 3.55 1.63
N ILE A 476 -23.40 4.11 0.80
CA ILE A 476 -23.77 4.73 -0.49
C ILE A 476 -23.42 3.74 -1.62
N LEU A 477 -24.46 3.25 -2.30
CA LEU A 477 -24.32 2.34 -3.44
C LEU A 477 -23.76 3.12 -4.63
N HIS A 478 -22.89 2.50 -5.42
CA HIS A 478 -22.35 3.08 -6.65
C HIS A 478 -23.49 3.60 -7.54
N HIS A 479 -23.51 4.91 -7.81
CA HIS A 479 -24.42 5.48 -8.79
C HIS A 479 -24.15 4.84 -10.16
N PRO A 480 -25.18 4.42 -10.92
CA PRO A 480 -25.02 3.64 -12.16
C PRO A 480 -24.21 4.34 -13.26
N LEU A 481 -24.00 5.66 -13.17
CA LEU A 481 -23.10 6.40 -14.06
C LEU A 481 -21.62 6.00 -13.93
N TYR A 482 -21.27 5.20 -12.92
CA TYR A 482 -19.92 4.70 -12.67
C TYR A 482 -19.80 3.17 -12.74
N LEU A 483 -20.83 2.46 -13.22
CA LEU A 483 -20.65 1.05 -13.56
C LEU A 483 -19.80 0.99 -14.85
N PRO A 484 -18.66 0.26 -14.85
CA PRO A 484 -18.02 -0.06 -16.10
C PRO A 484 -19.05 -0.81 -16.97
N SER A 485 -19.05 -0.51 -18.27
CA SER A 485 -20.12 -0.85 -19.22
C SER A 485 -20.50 -2.34 -19.25
N ASN A 486 -19.62 -3.19 -18.74
CA ASN A 486 -19.77 -4.64 -18.60
C ASN A 486 -20.72 -5.08 -17.47
N LEU A 487 -21.01 -4.26 -16.46
CA LEU A 487 -21.94 -4.61 -15.38
C LEU A 487 -23.40 -4.21 -15.64
N GLU A 488 -23.65 -3.20 -16.49
CA GLU A 488 -25.02 -2.91 -16.94
C GLU A 488 -25.62 -4.06 -17.76
N GLU A 489 -24.80 -4.79 -18.53
CA GLU A 489 -25.23 -6.01 -19.20
C GLU A 489 -25.52 -7.13 -18.20
N ALA A 490 -24.67 -7.35 -17.19
CA ALA A 490 -24.87 -8.37 -16.17
C ALA A 490 -26.16 -8.18 -15.36
N LEU A 491 -26.52 -6.93 -15.04
CA LEU A 491 -27.77 -6.60 -14.34
C LEU A 491 -29.00 -6.69 -15.24
N ARG A 492 -28.87 -6.52 -16.56
CA ARG A 492 -29.97 -6.75 -17.53
C ARG A 492 -30.27 -8.23 -17.75
N PHE A 493 -29.27 -9.11 -17.64
CA PHE A 493 -29.45 -10.56 -17.80
C PHE A 493 -29.84 -11.29 -16.49
N GLY A 494 -29.71 -10.65 -15.33
CA GLY A 494 -29.99 -11.25 -14.01
C GLY A 494 -31.47 -11.42 -13.63
N THR A 495 -32.41 -10.91 -14.43
CA THR A 495 -33.86 -11.02 -14.13
C THR A 495 -34.66 -11.62 -15.29
N SER A 496 -34.19 -12.72 -15.87
CA SER A 496 -35.08 -13.70 -16.52
C SER A 496 -34.31 -14.97 -16.87
N GLN A 497 -34.46 -16.02 -16.06
CA GLN A 497 -34.84 -17.36 -16.53
C GLN A 497 -34.74 -18.37 -15.37
N SER A 498 -35.89 -18.93 -15.04
CA SER A 498 -35.99 -20.23 -14.40
C SER A 498 -35.45 -21.31 -15.35
N LEU A 499 -34.76 -22.29 -14.78
CA LEU A 499 -34.73 -23.71 -15.18
C LEU A 499 -34.87 -23.99 -16.69
N ASP A 500 -33.76 -24.24 -17.38
CA ASP A 500 -33.63 -25.49 -18.15
C ASP A 500 -32.17 -25.84 -18.49
N ALA A 501 -31.87 -27.13 -18.41
CA ALA A 501 -30.56 -27.70 -18.68
C ALA A 501 -30.34 -27.93 -20.19
N GLY A 502 -29.13 -27.66 -20.69
CA GLY A 502 -28.72 -28.18 -22.01
C GLY A 502 -27.59 -27.42 -22.72
N ARG A 503 -26.40 -28.03 -22.71
CA ARG A 503 -25.33 -28.04 -23.73
C ARG A 503 -25.13 -26.82 -24.66
N SER A 504 -23.90 -26.31 -24.63
CA SER A 504 -23.05 -25.75 -25.73
C SER A 504 -22.32 -24.53 -25.16
N GLY A 505 -21.00 -24.37 -25.19
CA GLY A 505 -20.00 -24.84 -26.14
C GLY A 505 -19.24 -23.61 -26.64
N ASP A 506 -18.03 -23.42 -26.11
CA ASP A 506 -16.91 -22.61 -26.60
C ASP A 506 -16.97 -21.06 -26.60
N VAL A 507 -15.75 -20.49 -26.50
CA VAL A 507 -15.32 -19.07 -26.42
C VAL A 507 -15.22 -18.60 -24.95
N VAL A 508 -14.08 -18.67 -24.25
CA VAL A 508 -12.82 -17.95 -24.48
C VAL A 508 -11.63 -18.78 -23.94
N ARG A 509 -10.65 -19.07 -24.80
CA ARG A 509 -9.29 -19.50 -24.42
C ARG A 509 -8.38 -18.28 -24.40
N GLY A 510 -7.67 -18.08 -23.30
CA GLY A 510 -6.58 -17.11 -23.17
C GLY A 510 -6.53 -16.59 -21.75
N ILE A 511 -5.41 -16.82 -21.06
CA ILE A 511 -5.17 -16.70 -19.61
C ILE A 511 -5.51 -18.00 -18.85
N ALA A 512 -4.67 -19.01 -19.08
CA ALA A 512 -4.49 -20.13 -18.18
C ALA A 512 -2.99 -20.40 -18.13
N ASP A 513 -2.32 -19.75 -17.17
CA ASP A 513 -1.10 -20.23 -16.54
C ASP A 513 -0.94 -19.41 -15.24
N PHE A 514 -0.82 -20.13 -14.12
CA PHE A 514 -0.88 -19.69 -12.72
C PHE A 514 -2.25 -19.71 -12.04
N ASP A 515 -2.84 -20.90 -11.99
CA ASP A 515 -3.62 -21.36 -10.83
C ASP A 515 -3.20 -22.80 -10.53
N GLU A 516 -2.57 -23.05 -9.38
CA GLU A 516 -2.74 -24.31 -8.67
C GLU A 516 -2.37 -24.17 -7.19
N ALA A 517 -3.31 -24.60 -6.35
CA ALA A 517 -3.27 -24.79 -4.90
C ALA A 517 -3.66 -23.61 -4.00
N PHE A 518 -4.92 -23.17 -4.06
CA PHE A 518 -5.78 -22.98 -2.88
C PHE A 518 -7.25 -23.12 -3.32
N GLU A 519 -8.07 -23.77 -2.48
CA GLU A 519 -9.51 -24.08 -2.64
C GLU A 519 -9.88 -25.39 -3.36
N TYR A 520 -10.19 -26.42 -2.56
CA TYR A 520 -11.48 -27.12 -2.63
C TYR A 520 -11.77 -27.77 -1.27
N GLY A 521 -12.90 -27.42 -0.65
CA GLY A 521 -13.30 -28.04 0.62
C GLY A 521 -14.56 -27.49 1.29
N HIS A 522 -15.59 -27.06 0.56
CA HIS A 522 -16.95 -26.98 1.08
C HIS A 522 -17.89 -27.81 0.19
N GLN A 523 -18.02 -29.09 0.55
CA GLN A 523 -19.27 -29.84 0.67
C GLN A 523 -19.01 -31.14 1.42
#